data_AF-A0AB38G0X8-F1
#
_entry.id   AF-A0AB38G0X8-F1
#
_cell.length_a   1.000
_cell.length_b   1.000
_cell.length_c   1.000
_cell.angle_alpha   90.00
_cell.angle_beta   90.00
_cell.angle_gamma   90.00
#
_symmetry.space_group_name_H-M   'P 1'
#
loop_
_entity.id
_entity.type
_entity.pdbx_description
1 polymer ?
#
loop_
_entity_poly.entity_id
_entity_poly.type
_entity_poly.pdbx_seq_one_letter_code
_entity_poly.pdbx_strand_id
1 'polypeptide(L)'
;MDIVDLAQEEEIARMARLLNGRLRPVLAFTGECHNCAERLDEGCFCDADCRDDHERRFRARVINGVQARGHRTVVRVDLPGYPLC
;
A
#
# COMPACT_ATOMS: atom_id res chain seq x y z
N MET A 1 -17.21 21.09 -25.60
CA MET A 1 -16.89 19.73 -25.19
C MET A 1 -17.66 18.80 -26.10
N ASP A 2 -16.96 18.15 -27.01
CA ASP A 2 -17.52 17.22 -27.99
C ASP A 2 -17.32 15.76 -27.56
N ILE A 3 -17.68 14.82 -28.44
CA ILE A 3 -17.53 13.38 -28.20
C ILE A 3 -16.07 12.95 -28.05
N VAL A 4 -15.13 13.65 -28.70
CA VAL A 4 -13.70 13.38 -28.64
C VAL A 4 -13.15 13.85 -27.29
N ASP A 5 -13.54 15.04 -26.85
CA ASP A 5 -13.18 15.58 -25.54
C ASP A 5 -13.62 14.64 -24.40
N LEU A 6 -14.87 14.15 -24.45
CA LEU A 6 -15.42 13.24 -23.44
C LEU A 6 -14.68 11.90 -23.40
N ALA A 7 -14.42 11.30 -24.56
CA ALA A 7 -13.70 10.03 -24.65
C ALA A 7 -12.26 10.17 -24.11
N GLN A 8 -11.60 11.31 -24.37
CA GLN A 8 -10.27 11.58 -23.86
C GLN A 8 -10.26 11.72 -22.33
N GLU A 9 -11.23 12.42 -21.76
CA GLU A 9 -11.37 12.54 -20.30
C GLU A 9 -11.61 11.20 -19.62
N GLU A 10 -12.44 10.32 -20.21
CA GLU A 10 -12.67 8.98 -19.68
C GLU A 10 -11.38 8.13 -19.66
N GLU A 11 -10.58 8.18 -20.73
CA GLU A 11 -9.34 7.43 -20.79
C GLU A 11 -8.30 8.00 -19.81
N ILE A 12 -8.20 9.33 -19.66
CA ILE A 12 -7.37 9.97 -18.64
C ILE A 12 -7.79 9.50 -17.24
N ALA A 13 -9.08 9.51 -16.94
CA ALA A 13 -9.60 9.05 -15.65
C ALA A 13 -9.32 7.56 -15.41
N ARG A 14 -9.43 6.72 -16.45
CA ARG A 14 -9.10 5.30 -16.39
C ARG A 14 -7.62 5.08 -16.13
N MET A 15 -6.75 5.75 -16.87
CA MET A 15 -5.30 5.70 -16.68
C MET A 15 -4.90 6.13 -15.26
N ALA A 16 -5.47 7.23 -14.75
CA ALA A 16 -5.21 7.71 -13.40
C ALA A 16 -5.59 6.67 -12.32
N ARG A 17 -6.73 5.99 -12.47
CA ARG A 17 -7.14 4.90 -11.55
C ARG A 17 -6.14 3.74 -11.55
N LEU A 18 -5.67 3.34 -12.74
CA LEU A 18 -4.69 2.25 -12.88
C LEU A 18 -3.33 2.62 -12.26
N LEU A 19 -2.89 3.87 -12.43
CA LEU A 19 -1.64 4.36 -11.82
C LEU A 19 -1.76 4.45 -10.29
N ASN A 20 -2.87 4.97 -9.77
CA ASN A 20 -3.08 5.07 -8.32
C ASN A 20 -3.17 3.70 -7.64
N GLY A 21 -3.71 2.68 -8.32
CA GLY A 21 -3.73 1.31 -7.81
C GLY A 21 -2.36 0.63 -7.71
N ARG A 22 -1.31 1.20 -8.31
CA ARG A 22 0.07 0.68 -8.23
C ARG A 22 0.86 1.22 -7.03
N LEU A 23 0.38 2.26 -6.36
CA LEU A 23 1.06 2.83 -5.21
C LEU A 23 1.00 1.84 -4.04
N ARG A 24 2.13 1.21 -3.75
CA ARG A 24 2.31 0.40 -2.56
C ARG A 24 2.56 1.32 -1.37
N PRO A 25 1.90 1.11 -0.22
CA PRO A 25 2.29 1.82 0.99
C PRO A 25 3.73 1.46 1.32
N VAL A 26 4.56 2.48 1.54
CA VAL A 26 5.89 2.34 2.12
C VAL A 26 5.71 1.92 3.57
N LEU A 27 6.42 0.86 3.99
CA LEU A 27 6.32 0.36 5.36
C LEU A 27 7.45 0.96 6.19
N ALA A 28 7.13 1.47 7.37
CA ALA A 28 8.16 1.87 8.32
C ALA A 28 8.74 0.64 9.01
N PHE A 29 10.05 0.61 9.23
CA PHE A 29 10.65 -0.37 10.12
C PHE A 29 10.19 -0.14 11.57
N THR A 30 9.59 -1.17 12.17
CA THR A 30 9.03 -1.13 13.53
C THR A 30 9.83 -1.92 14.55
N GLY A 31 10.88 -2.64 14.12
CA GLY A 31 11.59 -3.63 14.96
C GLY A 31 10.85 -4.96 15.10
N GLU A 32 9.75 -5.15 14.37
CA GLU A 32 8.94 -6.36 14.36
C GLU A 32 8.41 -6.67 12.95
N CYS A 33 8.21 -7.96 12.63
CA CYS A 33 7.65 -8.40 11.38
C CYS A 33 6.20 -7.95 11.23
N HIS A 34 5.87 -7.28 10.12
CA HIS A 34 4.51 -6.79 9.84
C HIS A 34 3.47 -7.91 9.63
N ASN A 35 3.91 -9.17 9.51
CA ASN A 35 3.01 -10.32 9.34
C ASN A 35 2.78 -11.12 10.64
N CYS A 36 3.87 -11.53 11.31
CA CYS A 36 3.82 -12.46 12.45
C CYS A 36 4.20 -11.81 13.79
N ALA A 37 4.62 -10.54 13.80
CA ALA A 37 5.10 -9.81 14.97
C ALA A 37 6.38 -10.39 15.64
N GLU A 38 7.15 -11.20 14.92
CA GLU A 38 8.49 -11.61 15.36
C GLU A 38 9.43 -10.40 15.45
N ARG A 39 10.29 -10.35 16.47
CA ARG A 39 11.26 -9.25 16.62
C ARG A 39 12.32 -9.32 15.53
N LEU A 40 12.58 -8.18 14.91
CA LEU A 40 13.57 -8.03 13.85
C LEU A 40 14.60 -6.97 14.22
N ASP A 41 15.87 -7.27 13.97
CA ASP A 41 16.95 -6.29 14.07
C ASP A 41 17.05 -5.42 12.80
N GLU A 42 16.57 -5.95 11.67
CA GLU A 42 16.51 -5.26 10.38
C GLU A 42 15.33 -5.74 9.51
N GLY A 43 14.91 -4.91 8.55
CA GLY A 43 13.88 -5.25 7.57
C GLY A 43 12.44 -5.31 8.14
N CYS A 44 11.45 -5.32 7.26
CA CYS A 44 10.04 -5.29 7.66
C CYS A 44 9.39 -6.69 7.81
N PHE A 45 10.08 -7.76 7.42
CA PHE A 45 9.56 -9.13 7.46
C PHE A 45 10.69 -10.10 7.82
N CYS A 46 10.38 -11.15 8.58
CA CYS A 46 11.35 -12.19 8.94
C CYS A 46 11.77 -13.04 7.74
N ASP A 47 10.87 -13.22 6.76
CA ASP A 47 11.12 -13.99 5.56
C ASP A 47 10.25 -13.55 4.37
N ALA A 48 10.47 -14.18 3.22
CA ALA A 48 9.71 -13.92 1.99
C ALA A 48 8.24 -14.34 2.10
N ASP A 49 7.95 -15.42 2.83
CA ASP A 49 6.59 -15.94 2.98
C ASP A 49 5.71 -14.94 3.76
N CYS A 50 6.25 -14.37 4.85
CA CYS A 50 5.59 -13.34 5.63
C CYS A 50 5.32 -12.06 4.83
N ARG A 51 6.28 -11.65 3.99
CA ARG A 51 6.11 -10.51 3.09
C ARG A 51 4.98 -10.76 2.10
N ASP A 52 4.98 -11.91 1.45
CA ASP A 52 4.04 -12.25 0.39
C ASP A 52 2.62 -12.45 0.95
N ASP A 53 2.50 -13.04 2.14
CA ASP A 53 1.25 -13.17 2.89
C ASP A 53 0.65 -11.80 3.27
N HIS A 54 1.48 -10.91 3.80
CA HIS A 54 1.08 -9.55 4.13
C HIS A 54 0.60 -8.80 2.87
N GLU A 55 1.35 -8.88 1.76
CA GLU A 55 0.98 -8.29 0.48
C GLU A 55 -0.34 -8.84 -0.06
N ARG A 56 -0.55 -10.16 0.04
CA ARG A 56 -1.80 -10.80 -0.39
C ARG A 56 -3.00 -10.32 0.42
N ARG A 57 -2.86 -10.21 1.74
CA ARG A 57 -3.92 -9.68 2.62
C ARG A 57 -4.20 -8.21 2.33
N PHE A 58 -3.16 -7.40 2.11
CA PHE A 58 -3.30 -6.01 1.74
C PHE A 58 -4.07 -5.86 0.42
N ARG A 59 -3.66 -6.58 -0.64
CA ARG A 59 -4.34 -6.57 -1.94
C ARG A 59 -5.80 -7.01 -1.84
N ALA A 60 -6.09 -8.06 -1.07
CA ALA A 60 -7.46 -8.51 -0.86
C ALA A 60 -8.32 -7.43 -0.19
N ARG A 61 -7.79 -6.68 0.77
CA ARG A 61 -8.51 -5.55 1.40
C ARG A 61 -8.79 -4.41 0.41
N VAL A 62 -7.81 -4.08 -0.45
CA VAL A 62 -7.96 -3.03 -1.47
C VAL A 62 -9.00 -3.42 -2.52
N ILE A 63 -8.97 -4.66 -3.01
CA ILE A 63 -9.87 -5.14 -4.08
C ILE A 63 -11.31 -5.30 -3.56
N ASN A 64 -11.49 -5.78 -2.33
CA ASN A 64 -12.82 -6.03 -1.77
C ASN A 64 -13.55 -4.76 -1.30
N GLY A 65 -12.97 -3.56 -1.48
CA GLY A 65 -13.60 -2.30 -1.09
C GLY A 65 -13.86 -2.14 0.41
N VAL A 66 -13.31 -3.03 1.24
CA VAL A 66 -13.44 -2.97 2.69
C VAL A 66 -12.47 -1.90 3.18
N GLN A 67 -12.91 -0.64 3.12
CA GLN A 67 -12.30 0.40 3.93
C GLN A 67 -12.45 -0.03 5.38
N ALA A 68 -11.38 -0.54 5.97
CA ALA A 68 -11.28 -0.69 7.41
C ALA A 68 -11.42 0.72 8.00
N ARG A 69 -12.63 1.08 8.43
CA ARG A 69 -12.84 2.24 9.29
C ARG A 69 -12.02 1.99 10.55
N GLY A 70 -10.90 2.69 10.68
CA GLY A 70 -10.04 2.65 11.85
C GLY A 70 -9.08 1.47 11.92
N HIS A 71 -7.94 1.58 11.24
CA HIS A 71 -6.69 1.00 11.77
C HIS A 71 -5.53 1.92 11.36
N ARG A 72 -4.82 2.43 12.37
CA ARG A 72 -3.58 3.19 12.21
C ARG A 72 -2.58 2.39 11.39
N THR A 73 -2.39 2.72 10.11
CA THR A 73 -1.11 2.60 9.36
C THR A 73 -1.26 3.18 7.96
N VAL A 74 -1.54 4.48 7.90
CA VAL A 74 -0.98 5.32 6.84
C VAL A 74 -0.50 6.57 7.54
N VAL A 75 0.59 6.42 8.29
CA VAL A 75 1.36 7.60 8.65
C VAL A 75 2.21 7.89 7.42
N ARG A 76 1.83 8.90 6.64
CA ARG A 76 2.82 9.74 5.96
C ARG A 76 3.59 10.43 7.08
N VAL A 77 4.46 9.66 7.74
CA VAL A 77 5.40 10.19 8.70
C VAL A 77 6.67 10.43 7.93
N ASP A 78 6.82 11.68 7.49
CA ASP A 78 8.11 12.33 7.50
C ASP A 78 8.62 12.40 8.97
N LEU A 79 8.77 11.26 9.65
CA LEU A 79 9.43 11.16 10.95
C LEU A 79 10.92 11.01 10.63
N PRO A 80 11.75 12.03 10.90
CA PRO A 80 13.17 11.95 10.66
C PRO A 80 13.77 10.86 11.55
N GLY A 81 14.23 9.75 10.96
CA GLY A 81 15.07 8.76 11.65
C GLY A 81 14.69 7.29 11.53
N TYR A 82 13.54 6.92 10.93
CA TYR A 82 13.19 5.51 10.72
C TYR A 82 13.48 5.08 9.27
N PRO A 83 14.26 4.02 9.04
CA PRO A 83 14.50 3.52 7.69
C PRO A 83 13.19 3.02 7.09
N LEU A 84 12.92 3.46 5.86
CA LEU A 84 11.79 2.99 5.06
C LEU A 84 12.13 1.64 4.46
N CYS A 85 11.14 0.75 4.46
CA CYS A 85 11.00 -0.38 3.56
C CYS A 85 10.10 0.08 2.39
#